data_AF-A0A4Q1AM79-F1
#
_entry.id   AF-A0A4Q1AM79-F1
#
_cell.length_a   1.000
_cell.length_b   1.000
_cell.length_c   1.000
_cell.angle_alpha   90.00
_cell.angle_beta   90.00
_cell.angle_gamma   90.00
#
_symmetry.space_group_name_H-M   'P 1'
#
loop_
_entity.id
_entity.type
_entity.pdbx_description
1 polymer ?
#
loop_
_entity_poly.entity_id
_entity_poly.type
_entity_poly.pdbx_seq_one_letter_code
_entity_poly.pdbx_strand_id
1 'polypeptide(L)'
;MKNIELNIEDKNRLIQMAWQDRTTFDGIRKEFNLTENQVKNLMRELISPQAYKRWRKRVQGRVTKHEKKVDFKPIRFKGPW
;
A
#
# COMPACT_ATOMS: atom_id res chain seq x y z
N MET A 1 -0.21 -6.77 -22.80
CA MET A 1 0.16 -5.93 -21.63
C MET A 1 -0.66 -4.66 -21.73
N LYS A 2 -1.40 -4.29 -20.68
CA LYS A 2 -2.27 -3.11 -20.73
C LYS A 2 -1.36 -1.88 -20.63
N ASN A 3 -1.11 -1.21 -21.77
CA ASN A 3 -0.43 0.08 -21.80
C ASN A 3 -1.37 1.08 -21.13
N ILE A 4 -1.18 1.27 -19.83
CA ILE A 4 -1.86 2.34 -19.11
C ILE A 4 -1.04 3.57 -19.47
N GLU A 5 -1.56 4.37 -20.40
CA GLU A 5 -0.97 5.64 -20.83
C GLU A 5 -1.11 6.65 -19.68
N LEU A 6 -0.36 6.42 -18.61
CA LEU A 6 -0.27 7.33 -17.49
C LEU A 6 0.64 8.48 -17.92
N ASN A 7 0.11 9.69 -17.83
CA ASN A 7 0.89 10.89 -18.02
C ASN A 7 2.02 10.92 -16.99
N ILE A 8 3.09 11.68 -17.28
CA ILE A 8 4.21 11.83 -16.35
C ILE A 8 3.72 12.34 -14.99
N GLU A 9 2.69 13.18 -15.01
CA GLU A 9 2.03 13.71 -13.82
C GLU A 9 1.34 12.63 -12.97
N ASP A 10 0.61 11.70 -13.59
CA ASP A 10 -0.02 10.57 -12.91
C ASP A 10 1.02 9.64 -12.27
N LYS A 11 2.12 9.37 -12.98
CA LYS A 11 3.23 8.57 -12.46
C LYS A 11 3.86 9.25 -11.24
N ASN A 12 4.10 10.57 -11.32
CA ASN A 12 4.62 11.34 -10.20
C ASN A 12 3.65 11.38 -9.03
N ARG A 13 2.35 11.54 -9.27
CA ARG A 13 1.31 11.50 -8.24
C ARG A 13 1.23 10.13 -7.58
N LEU A 14 1.31 9.05 -8.35
CA LEU A 14 1.35 7.69 -7.82
C LEU A 14 2.60 7.45 -6.96
N ILE A 15 3.77 7.93 -7.38
CA ILE A 15 5.00 7.87 -6.57
C ILE A 15 4.81 8.66 -5.27
N GLN A 16 4.31 9.88 -5.33
CA GLN A 16 4.05 10.71 -4.14
C GLN A 16 3.08 10.04 -3.17
N MET A 17 1.94 9.56 -3.68
CA MET A 17 0.94 8.84 -2.90
C MET A 17 1.51 7.59 -2.25
N ALA A 18 2.30 6.80 -2.98
CA ALA A 18 2.88 5.57 -2.44
C ALA A 18 4.02 5.80 -1.44
N TRP A 19 4.68 6.97 -1.46
CA TRP A 19 5.67 7.37 -0.45
C TRP A 19 5.03 8.01 0.80
N GLN A 20 3.83 8.57 0.68
CA GLN A 20 3.08 9.06 1.84
C GLN A 20 2.67 7.91 2.75
N ASP A 21 3.06 8.03 4.02
CA ASP A 21 2.86 6.98 5.03
C ASP A 21 1.37 6.68 5.30
N ARG A 22 0.45 7.54 4.86
CA ARG A 22 -1.00 7.38 5.08
C ARG A 22 -1.79 6.81 3.91
N THR A 23 -1.14 6.53 2.77
CA THR A 23 -1.88 6.01 1.62
C THR A 23 -2.05 4.50 1.73
N THR A 24 -3.30 4.05 1.68
CA THR A 24 -3.65 2.63 1.57
C THR A 24 -3.68 2.23 0.09
N PHE A 25 -3.43 0.95 -0.20
CA PHE A 25 -3.61 0.44 -1.56
C PHE A 25 -5.05 0.59 -2.07
N ASP A 26 -6.02 0.68 -1.15
CA ASP A 26 -7.42 0.95 -1.49
C ASP A 26 -7.61 2.36 -2.06
N GLY A 27 -6.96 3.38 -1.49
CA GLY A 27 -6.98 4.75 -2.02
C GLY A 27 -6.39 4.85 -3.42
N ILE A 28 -5.23 4.22 -3.65
CA ILE A 28 -4.60 4.16 -4.99
C ILE A 28 -5.49 3.39 -5.97
N ARG A 29 -6.14 2.32 -5.51
CA ARG A 29 -7.10 1.57 -6.32
C ARG A 29 -8.34 2.40 -6.67
N LYS A 30 -8.82 3.29 -5.80
CA LYS A 30 -9.95 4.17 -6.12
C LYS A 30 -9.60 5.23 -7.15
N GLU A 31 -8.43 5.86 -7.07
CA GLU A 31 -8.02 6.89 -8.03
C GLU A 31 -7.58 6.31 -9.38
N PHE A 32 -6.73 5.29 -9.37
CA PHE A 32 -6.10 4.77 -10.60
C PHE A 32 -6.74 3.48 -11.10
N ASN A 33 -7.72 2.93 -10.37
CA ASN A 33 -8.32 1.63 -10.67
C ASN A 33 -7.28 0.48 -10.77
N LEU A 34 -6.13 0.64 -10.10
CA LEU A 34 -5.01 -0.30 -10.11
C LEU A 34 -5.07 -1.24 -8.90
N THR A 35 -4.80 -2.51 -9.16
CA THR A 35 -4.65 -3.51 -8.08
C THR A 35 -3.30 -3.34 -7.36
N GLU A 36 -3.20 -3.79 -6.11
CA GLU A 36 -1.95 -3.78 -5.33
C GLU A 36 -0.78 -4.39 -6.11
N ASN A 37 -1.05 -5.47 -6.88
CA ASN A 37 -0.03 -6.15 -7.65
C ASN A 37 0.45 -5.31 -8.85
N GLN A 38 -0.47 -4.61 -9.52
CA GLN A 38 -0.12 -3.69 -10.60
C GLN A 38 0.67 -2.50 -10.08
N VAL A 39 0.28 -1.91 -8.95
CA VAL A 39 1.01 -0.80 -8.32
C VAL A 39 2.44 -1.23 -7.98
N LYS A 40 2.64 -2.43 -7.42
CA LYS A 40 3.99 -2.95 -7.12
C LYS A 40 4.85 -3.13 -8.37
N ASN A 41 4.28 -3.67 -9.44
CA ASN A 41 4.99 -3.83 -10.70
C ASN A 41 5.35 -2.47 -11.30
N LEU A 42 4.40 -1.53 -11.33
CA LEU A 42 4.63 -0.17 -11.80
C LEU A 42 5.71 0.54 -10.97
N MET A 43 5.65 0.44 -9.65
CA MET A 43 6.67 0.97 -8.74
C MET A 43 8.06 0.45 -9.07
N ARG A 44 8.16 -0.84 -9.43
CA ARG A 44 9.44 -1.49 -9.71
C ARG A 44 10.09 -0.96 -10.98
N GLU A 45 9.30 -0.47 -11.93
CA GLU A 45 9.77 0.15 -13.16
C GLU A 45 9.99 1.66 -13.01
N LEU A 46 9.22 2.32 -12.14
CA LEU A 46 9.28 3.78 -11.95
C LEU A 46 10.43 4.27 -11.07
N ILE A 47 10.86 3.50 -10.07
CA ILE A 47 11.90 3.91 -9.12
C ILE A 47 13.07 2.94 -9.08
N SER A 48 14.25 3.44 -8.68
CA SER A 48 15.46 2.62 -8.52
C SER A 48 15.23 1.42 -7.58
N PRO A 49 15.86 0.25 -7.84
CA PRO A 49 15.70 -0.95 -7.02
C PRO A 49 16.02 -0.74 -5.53
N GLN A 50 16.95 0.17 -5.19
CA GLN A 50 17.25 0.51 -3.80
C GLN A 50 16.11 1.30 -3.13
N ALA A 51 15.49 2.24 -3.85
CA ALA A 51 14.33 2.97 -3.38
C ALA A 51 13.12 2.03 -3.23
N TYR A 52 12.93 1.12 -4.19
CA TYR A 52 11.89 0.09 -4.13
C TYR A 52 12.06 -0.83 -2.92
N LYS A 53 13.29 -1.24 -2.58
CA LYS A 53 13.56 -2.05 -1.39
C LYS A 53 13.19 -1.32 -0.09
N ARG A 54 13.46 -0.01 0.01
CA ARG A 54 13.07 0.83 1.16
C ARG A 54 11.55 0.95 1.26
N TRP A 55 10.90 1.25 0.14
CA TRP A 55 9.44 1.31 0.06
C TRP A 55 8.79 -0.02 0.45
N ARG A 56 9.30 -1.15 -0.06
CA ARG A 56 8.84 -2.50 0.29
C ARG A 56 8.96 -2.79 1.78
N LYS A 57 10.07 -2.41 2.44
CA LYS A 57 10.20 -2.57 3.89
C LYS A 57 9.09 -1.83 4.66
N ARG A 58 8.74 -0.61 4.24
CA ARG A 58 7.67 0.19 4.86
C ARG A 58 6.27 -0.39 4.61
N VAL A 59 6.02 -0.81 3.37
CA VAL A 59 4.72 -1.36 2.93
C VAL A 59 4.46 -2.77 3.47
N GLN A 60 5.49 -3.60 3.54
CA GLN A 60 5.39 -5.02 3.96
C GLN A 60 5.23 -5.17 5.48
N GLY A 61 5.69 -4.20 6.28
CA GLY A 61 5.56 -4.20 7.75
C GLY A 61 4.17 -3.84 8.28
N ARG A 62 3.18 -3.58 7.41
CA ARG A 62 1.82 -3.22 7.85
C ARG A 62 1.04 -4.46 8.27
N VAL A 63 0.86 -4.61 9.58
CA VAL A 63 0.03 -5.63 10.24
C VAL A 63 -1.46 -5.45 9.88
N THR A 64 -1.87 -4.22 9.53
CA THR A 64 -3.24 -3.82 9.14
C THR A 64 -3.46 -3.91 7.62
N LYS A 65 -3.09 -5.04 7.00
CA LYS A 65 -3.30 -5.25 5.56
C LYS A 65 -4.78 -5.50 5.19
N HIS A 66 -5.63 -5.76 6.20
CA HIS A 66 -7.08 -5.83 6.09
C HIS A 66 -7.68 -5.17 7.34
N GLU A 67 -8.71 -4.34 7.19
CA GLU A 67 -9.53 -3.86 8.32
C GLU A 67 -10.14 -5.02 9.15
N LYS A 68 -10.18 -6.24 8.59
CA LYS A 68 -10.72 -7.46 9.20
C LYS A 68 -9.82 -8.19 10.21
N LYS A 69 -8.56 -7.78 10.43
CA LYS A 69 -7.66 -8.44 11.40
C LYS A 69 -7.60 -7.77 12.76
N VAL A 70 -8.60 -6.95 13.10
CA VAL A 70 -8.86 -6.66 14.51
C VAL A 70 -9.63 -7.87 15.06
N ASP A 71 -8.92 -8.96 15.38
CA ASP A 71 -9.41 -9.90 16.39
C ASP A 71 -9.32 -9.14 17.72
N PHE A 72 -10.27 -8.23 17.93
CA PHE A 72 -10.54 -7.70 19.25
C PHE A 72 -11.10 -8.89 20.03
N LYS A 73 -10.22 -9.75 20.55
CA LYS A 73 -10.54 -10.50 21.75
C LYS A 73 -10.44 -9.47 22.87
N PRO A 74 -11.55 -8.92 23.39
CA PRO A 74 -11.48 -8.34 24.71
C PRO A 74 -11.04 -9.52 25.58
N ILE A 75 -9.83 -9.46 26.10
CA ILE A 75 -9.50 -10.21 27.30
C ILE A 75 -10.34 -9.51 28.36
N ARG A 76 -11.63 -9.85 28.41
CA ARG A 76 -12.51 -9.49 29.51
C ARG A 76 -11.93 -10.29 30.66
N PHE A 77 -11.05 -9.65 31.42
CA PHE A 77 -10.53 -10.18 32.65
C PHE A 77 -11.75 -10.53 33.50
N LYS A 78 -12.11 -11.83 33.52
CA LYS A 78 -12.99 -12.39 34.54
C LYS A 78 -12.06 -12.65 35.70
N GLY A 79 -12.03 -11.71 36.64
CA GLY A 79 -11.19 -11.82 37.82
C GLY A 79 -11.56 -13.05 38.65
N PRO A 80 -10.67 -13.48 39.55
CA PRO A 80 -11.06 -14.08 40.79
C PRO A 80 -11.04 -12.97 41.85
N TRP A 81 -12.24 -12.49 42.24
CA TRP A 81 -12.48 -11.48 43.29
C TRP A 81 -12.32 -10.01 42.89
#